data_AF-A0A093BWC2-F1
#
_entry.id   AF-A0A093BWC2-F1
#
_cell.length_a   1.000
_cell.length_b   1.000
_cell.length_c   1.000
_cell.angle_alpha   90.00
_cell.angle_beta   90.00
_cell.angle_gamma   90.00
#
_symmetry.space_group_name_H-M   'P 1'
#
loop_
_entity.id
_entity.type
_entity.pdbx_description
1 polymer ?
#
loop_
_entity_poly.entity_id
_entity_poly.type
_entity_poly.pdbx_seq_one_letter_code
_entity_poly.pdbx_strand_id
1 'polypeptide(L)'
;MWTVVGEVLSGNGRIFLEPLQSVGESLKWEKQKEAEWLGSGQETESVSTWSPNFWRKDLEEKLIQYMTAQIPLFGSSSNTDETALKQHLSQLETAFLPSLEHRSGVFKEAGLLVTYARCCRASLSSHLSTLTDSSHFSFRRCLLVYEWGLKVYESDSETCLRPRQTSQHSLSLGVQCLLWIILKTEEKLLAVAR
;
A
#
# COMPACT_ATOMS: atom_id res chain seq x y z
N MET A 1 15.97 14.33 -6.96
CA MET A 1 14.64 13.75 -6.74
C MET A 1 14.70 12.43 -5.98
N TRP A 2 15.32 11.37 -6.51
CA TRP A 2 15.37 10.05 -5.86
C TRP A 2 16.07 10.03 -4.49
N THR A 3 17.09 10.87 -4.29
CA THR A 3 17.74 11.06 -2.99
C THR A 3 16.75 11.54 -1.92
N VAL A 4 15.83 12.44 -2.29
CA VAL A 4 14.81 13.00 -1.37
C VAL A 4 13.83 11.92 -0.94
N VAL A 5 13.35 11.13 -1.89
CA VAL A 5 12.47 9.99 -1.59
C VAL A 5 13.23 9.03 -0.68
N GLY A 6 14.47 8.68 -0.99
CA GLY A 6 15.33 7.85 -0.14
C GLY A 6 15.57 8.41 1.28
N GLU A 7 15.73 9.72 1.43
CA GLU A 7 15.91 10.39 2.73
C GLU A 7 14.64 10.35 3.59
N VAL A 8 13.48 10.58 3.00
CA VAL A 8 12.19 10.48 3.69
C VAL A 8 11.93 9.03 4.11
N LEU A 9 12.28 8.08 3.26
CA LEU A 9 12.14 6.66 3.51
C LEU A 9 13.13 6.14 4.58
N SER A 10 14.33 6.72 4.69
CA SER A 10 15.34 6.32 5.68
C SER A 10 15.11 6.88 7.09
N GLY A 11 14.09 7.74 7.29
CA GLY A 11 13.70 8.22 8.62
C GLY A 11 14.76 9.09 9.31
N ASN A 12 15.78 9.55 8.58
CA ASN A 12 16.76 10.48 9.10
C ASN A 12 16.02 11.80 9.39
N GLY A 13 16.01 12.26 10.65
CA GLY A 13 15.06 13.21 11.24
C GLY A 13 14.94 14.62 10.63
N ARG A 14 15.44 14.83 9.41
CA ARG A 14 15.16 16.02 8.58
C ARG A 14 14.28 15.58 7.42
N ILE A 15 12.97 15.56 7.66
CA ILE A 15 11.99 15.35 6.58
C ILE A 15 12.03 16.61 5.70
N PHE A 16 12.71 16.54 4.57
CA PHE A 16 12.69 17.62 3.57
C PHE A 16 11.37 17.52 2.80
N LEU A 17 10.35 18.24 3.29
CA LEU A 17 9.02 18.32 2.68
C LEU A 17 9.05 19.07 1.35
N GLU A 18 9.84 20.15 1.25
CA GLU A 18 9.95 21.00 0.06
C GLU A 18 10.27 20.20 -1.22
N PRO A 19 11.28 19.31 -1.25
CA PRO A 19 11.58 18.59 -2.47
C PRO A 19 10.56 17.49 -2.77
N LEU A 20 9.86 16.92 -1.78
CA LEU A 20 8.72 16.02 -2.02
C LEU A 20 7.50 16.76 -2.57
N GLN A 21 7.24 17.99 -2.10
CA GLN A 21 6.21 18.85 -2.66
C GLN A 21 6.49 19.16 -4.13
N SER A 22 7.74 19.46 -4.48
CA SER A 22 8.15 19.64 -5.89
C SER A 22 7.86 18.39 -6.74
N VAL A 23 8.08 17.17 -6.20
CA VAL A 23 7.68 15.92 -6.88
C VAL A 23 6.17 15.85 -7.06
N GLY A 24 5.40 16.16 -6.01
CA GLY A 24 3.94 16.17 -6.07
C GLY A 24 3.37 17.20 -7.04
N GLU A 25 3.93 18.40 -7.09
CA GLU A 25 3.57 19.46 -8.02
C GLU A 25 3.88 19.07 -9.46
N SER A 26 5.04 18.46 -9.70
CA SER A 26 5.40 17.92 -11.02
C SER A 26 4.38 16.87 -11.47
N LEU A 27 3.99 15.94 -10.59
CA LEU A 27 2.99 14.92 -10.88
C LEU A 27 1.59 15.51 -11.12
N LYS A 28 1.22 16.58 -10.39
CA LYS A 28 -0.06 17.29 -10.61
C LYS A 28 -0.08 18.01 -11.95
N TRP A 29 0.96 18.76 -12.28
CA TRP A 29 1.11 19.43 -13.56
C TRP A 29 1.04 18.43 -14.72
N GLU A 30 1.66 17.27 -14.55
CA GLU A 30 1.64 16.17 -15.52
C GLU A 30 0.23 15.60 -15.73
N LYS A 31 -0.53 15.30 -14.66
CA LYS A 31 -1.92 14.83 -14.79
C LYS A 31 -2.82 15.84 -15.48
N GLN A 32 -2.60 17.13 -15.20
CA GLN A 32 -3.31 18.20 -15.88
C GLN A 32 -2.98 18.21 -17.37
N LYS A 33 -1.70 18.09 -17.74
CA LYS A 33 -1.28 18.00 -19.15
C LYS A 33 -1.82 16.75 -19.84
N GLU A 34 -1.79 15.59 -19.18
CA GLU A 34 -2.39 14.35 -19.70
C GLU A 34 -3.89 14.52 -19.99
N ALA A 35 -4.65 15.19 -19.10
CA ALA A 35 -6.06 15.50 -19.31
C ALA A 35 -6.30 16.51 -20.44
N GLU A 36 -5.45 17.53 -20.57
CA GLU A 36 -5.50 18.50 -21.68
C GLU A 36 -5.20 17.82 -23.02
N TRP A 37 -4.21 16.92 -23.07
CA TRP A 37 -3.82 16.17 -24.26
C TRP A 37 -4.86 15.14 -24.68
N LEU A 38 -5.46 14.40 -23.73
CA LEU A 38 -6.55 13.46 -24.01
C LEU A 38 -7.83 14.15 -24.51
N GLY A 39 -7.97 15.46 -24.28
CA GLY A 39 -9.01 16.30 -24.87
C GLY A 39 -8.71 16.82 -26.28
N SER A 40 -7.44 16.80 -26.71
CA SER A 40 -7.00 17.27 -28.04
C SER A 40 -6.40 16.11 -28.83
N GLY A 41 -7.18 15.48 -29.70
CA GLY A 41 -6.78 14.31 -30.50
C GLY A 41 -5.72 14.59 -31.58
N GLN A 42 -4.51 14.98 -31.20
CA GLN A 42 -3.40 15.18 -32.13
C GLN A 42 -2.11 14.54 -31.60
N GLU A 43 -1.74 13.42 -32.21
CA GLU A 43 -0.50 12.68 -31.98
C GLU A 43 0.72 13.48 -32.47
N THR A 44 1.73 13.63 -31.62
CA THR A 44 3.14 13.71 -32.05
C THR A 44 4.02 13.10 -30.96
N GLU A 45 4.71 12.00 -31.32
CA GLU A 45 5.72 11.37 -30.48
C GLU A 45 6.95 12.28 -30.37
N SER A 46 7.17 12.84 -29.18
CA SER A 46 8.50 13.22 -28.73
C SER A 46 8.86 12.35 -27.54
N VAL A 47 9.83 11.45 -27.74
CA VAL A 47 10.42 10.64 -26.67
C VAL A 47 11.33 11.54 -25.85
N SER A 48 10.73 12.42 -25.06
CA SER A 48 11.46 13.07 -23.97
C SER A 48 11.65 12.04 -22.86
N THR A 49 12.86 11.93 -22.32
CA THR A 49 13.12 11.26 -21.03
C THR A 49 12.34 11.88 -19.87
N TRP A 50 11.64 12.99 -20.12
CA TRP A 50 10.66 13.66 -19.28
C TRP A 50 9.23 13.14 -19.48
N SER A 51 9.06 12.00 -20.15
CA SER A 51 7.76 11.39 -20.39
C SER A 51 7.02 11.06 -19.09
N PRO A 52 5.74 11.44 -18.96
CA PRO A 52 4.85 11.21 -17.80
C PRO A 52 4.93 9.82 -17.18
N ASN A 53 4.98 8.80 -18.04
CA ASN A 53 4.91 7.41 -17.62
C ASN A 53 6.25 6.86 -17.08
N PHE A 54 7.37 7.52 -17.37
CA PHE A 54 8.70 7.05 -16.98
C PHE A 54 8.93 7.29 -15.48
N TRP A 55 8.74 8.52 -15.02
CA TRP A 55 9.00 8.90 -13.62
C TRP A 55 7.98 8.35 -12.64
N ARG A 56 6.71 8.21 -13.06
CA ARG A 56 5.64 7.64 -12.22
C ARG A 56 5.90 6.18 -11.89
N LYS A 57 6.32 5.39 -12.88
CA LYS A 57 6.67 3.97 -12.70
C LYS A 57 7.88 3.81 -11.81
N ASP A 58 8.93 4.60 -12.03
CA ASP A 58 10.13 4.55 -11.20
C ASP A 58 9.84 4.92 -9.73
N LEU A 59 8.94 5.89 -9.49
CA LEU A 59 8.53 6.28 -8.14
C LEU A 59 7.72 5.19 -7.47
N GLU A 60 6.75 4.62 -8.18
CA GLU A 60 5.96 3.50 -7.66
C GLU A 60 6.85 2.30 -7.37
N GLU A 61 7.82 1.99 -8.23
CA GLU A 61 8.77 0.89 -8.04
C GLU A 61 9.63 1.12 -6.79
N LYS A 62 10.18 2.33 -6.61
CA LYS A 62 10.98 2.65 -5.42
C LYS A 62 10.17 2.58 -4.14
N LEU A 63 8.93 3.09 -4.16
CA LEU A 63 8.02 2.97 -3.03
C LEU A 63 7.67 1.52 -2.74
N ILE A 64 7.42 0.70 -3.76
CA ILE A 64 7.15 -0.74 -3.60
C ILE A 64 8.37 -1.44 -3.01
N GLN A 65 9.57 -1.23 -3.55
CA GLN A 65 10.82 -1.81 -3.03
C GLN A 65 11.01 -1.47 -1.56
N TYR A 66 10.79 -0.20 -1.20
CA TYR A 66 10.86 0.24 0.18
C TYR A 66 9.82 -0.45 1.07
N MET A 67 8.55 -0.44 0.67
CA MET A 67 7.49 -1.05 1.46
C MET A 67 7.74 -2.53 1.68
N THR A 68 8.15 -3.24 0.64
CA THR A 68 8.52 -4.65 0.71
C THR A 68 9.70 -4.89 1.66
N ALA A 69 10.69 -4.00 1.70
CA ALA A 69 11.81 -4.11 2.64
C ALA A 69 11.39 -3.86 4.10
N GLN A 70 10.30 -3.13 4.34
CA GLN A 70 9.75 -2.86 5.68
C GLN A 70 8.81 -3.96 6.17
N ILE A 71 8.31 -4.80 5.27
CA ILE A 71 7.47 -5.94 5.63
C ILE A 71 8.34 -6.99 6.34
N PRO A 72 7.96 -7.45 7.55
CA PRO A 72 8.66 -8.53 8.24
C PRO A 72 8.81 -9.77 7.33
N LEU A 73 9.97 -10.41 7.37
CA LEU A 73 10.21 -11.65 6.63
C LEU A 73 9.46 -12.81 7.30
N PHE A 74 8.80 -13.64 6.48
CA PHE A 74 8.16 -14.85 6.97
C PHE A 74 9.20 -15.97 7.13
N GLY A 75 9.62 -16.25 8.37
CA GLY A 75 10.52 -17.35 8.70
C GLY A 75 9.79 -18.69 8.77
N SER A 76 9.78 -19.44 7.68
CA SER A 76 9.22 -20.80 7.64
C SER A 76 10.22 -21.83 8.19
N SER A 77 9.93 -22.45 9.33
CA SER A 77 10.54 -23.72 9.74
C SER A 77 9.46 -24.80 9.78
N SER A 78 9.76 -25.96 9.19
CA SER A 78 8.83 -26.86 8.50
C SER A 78 7.71 -27.53 9.31
N ASN A 79 7.53 -27.26 10.61
CA ASN A 79 6.62 -28.04 11.47
C ASN A 79 5.55 -27.21 12.22
N THR A 80 5.49 -25.88 12.03
CA THR A 80 4.64 -24.95 12.83
C THR A 80 3.99 -23.85 11.97
N ASP A 81 3.47 -24.24 10.82
CA ASP A 81 3.14 -23.33 9.73
C ASP A 81 2.02 -22.30 10.04
N GLU A 82 1.00 -22.71 10.79
CA GLU A 82 -0.09 -21.81 11.18
C GLU A 82 0.24 -20.91 12.36
N THR A 83 0.95 -21.40 13.36
CA THR A 83 1.41 -20.58 14.48
C THR A 83 2.42 -19.55 14.00
N ALA A 84 3.30 -19.93 13.08
CA ALA A 84 4.21 -19.00 12.41
C ALA A 84 3.41 -17.95 11.60
N LEU A 85 2.39 -18.37 10.85
CA LEU A 85 1.53 -17.44 10.11
C LEU A 85 0.79 -16.48 11.06
N LYS A 86 0.18 -16.96 12.14
CA LYS A 86 -0.49 -16.10 13.13
C LYS A 86 0.47 -15.10 13.77
N GLN A 87 1.66 -15.54 14.15
CA GLN A 87 2.70 -14.67 14.71
C GLN A 87 3.12 -13.60 13.70
N HIS A 88 3.30 -13.98 12.45
CA HIS A 88 3.66 -13.08 11.37
C HIS A 88 2.56 -12.05 11.07
N LEU A 89 1.30 -12.48 11.02
CA LEU A 89 0.15 -11.58 10.89
C LEU A 89 0.06 -10.60 12.07
N SER A 90 0.37 -11.05 13.29
CA SER A 90 0.47 -10.16 14.45
C SER A 90 1.59 -9.13 14.30
N GLN A 91 2.74 -9.49 13.72
CA GLN A 91 3.83 -8.52 13.46
C GLN A 91 3.41 -7.48 12.41
N LEU A 92 2.68 -7.90 11.37
CA LEU A 92 2.11 -6.96 10.40
C LEU A 92 1.15 -5.97 11.07
N GLU A 93 0.26 -6.47 11.94
CA GLU A 93 -0.70 -5.68 12.71
C GLU A 93 0.00 -4.66 13.62
N THR A 94 1.04 -5.07 14.36
CA THR A 94 1.64 -4.21 15.40
C THR A 94 2.78 -3.33 14.91
N ALA A 95 3.49 -3.70 13.84
CA ALA A 95 4.68 -2.98 13.38
C ALA A 95 4.49 -2.35 12.01
N PHE A 96 3.99 -3.12 11.04
CA PHE A 96 3.92 -2.65 9.65
C PHE A 96 2.78 -1.65 9.44
N LEU A 97 1.54 -2.00 9.80
CA LEU A 97 0.37 -1.15 9.58
C LEU A 97 0.49 0.23 10.27
N PRO A 98 0.93 0.33 11.54
CA PRO A 98 1.13 1.64 12.18
C PRO A 98 2.20 2.49 11.49
N SER A 99 3.24 1.85 10.93
CA SER A 99 4.30 2.56 10.20
C SER A 99 3.80 3.19 8.89
N LEU A 100 2.80 2.58 8.24
CA LEU A 100 2.15 3.13 7.04
C LEU A 100 1.38 4.39 7.38
N GLU A 101 0.63 4.35 8.48
CA GLU A 101 -0.18 5.49 8.91
C GLU A 101 0.70 6.65 9.39
N HIS A 102 1.75 6.37 10.16
CA HIS A 102 2.68 7.40 10.64
C HIS A 102 3.30 8.22 9.49
N ARG A 103 3.61 7.56 8.37
CA ARG A 103 4.23 8.19 7.20
C ARG A 103 3.21 8.82 6.25
N SER A 104 1.92 8.50 6.38
CA SER A 104 0.86 8.98 5.48
C SER A 104 0.78 10.52 5.42
N GLY A 105 1.03 11.19 6.55
CA GLY A 105 1.03 12.65 6.66
C GLY A 105 2.07 13.32 5.75
N VAL A 106 3.29 12.80 5.70
CA VAL A 106 4.38 13.32 4.86
C VAL A 106 4.01 13.24 3.38
N PHE A 107 3.47 12.10 2.94
CA PHE A 107 3.03 11.92 1.55
C PHE A 107 1.76 12.72 1.23
N LYS A 108 0.90 12.98 2.22
CA LYS A 108 -0.26 13.86 2.08
C LYS A 108 0.16 15.31 1.84
N GLU A 109 1.08 15.83 2.63
CA GLU A 109 1.64 17.18 2.46
C GLU A 109 2.37 17.33 1.13
N ALA A 110 3.02 16.27 0.66
CA ALA A 110 3.63 16.21 -0.66
C ALA A 110 2.65 16.02 -1.82
N GLY A 111 1.34 15.84 -1.59
CA GLY A 111 0.38 15.54 -2.66
C GLY A 111 0.56 14.16 -3.32
N LEU A 112 1.28 13.25 -2.67
CA LEU A 112 1.61 11.89 -3.13
C LEU A 112 0.83 10.80 -2.39
N LEU A 113 -0.10 11.15 -1.50
CA LEU A 113 -0.86 10.20 -0.68
C LEU A 113 -1.52 9.08 -1.49
N VAL A 114 -2.07 9.38 -2.67
CA VAL A 114 -2.72 8.38 -3.53
C VAL A 114 -1.71 7.36 -4.06
N THR A 115 -0.55 7.82 -4.52
CA THR A 115 0.54 6.95 -5.01
C THR A 115 1.09 6.11 -3.87
N TYR A 116 1.35 6.75 -2.72
CA TYR A 116 1.77 6.09 -1.50
C TYR A 116 0.81 4.97 -1.08
N ALA A 117 -0.49 5.28 -1.01
CA ALA A 117 -1.53 4.34 -0.64
C ALA A 117 -1.61 3.14 -1.57
N ARG A 118 -1.48 3.40 -2.88
CA ARG A 118 -1.45 2.35 -3.91
C ARG A 118 -0.26 1.41 -3.72
N CYS A 119 0.95 1.96 -3.51
CA CYS A 119 2.14 1.16 -3.28
C CYS A 119 2.05 0.33 -1.99
N CYS A 120 1.51 0.90 -0.91
CA CYS A 120 1.27 0.17 0.34
C CYS A 120 0.35 -1.03 0.12
N ARG A 121 -0.78 -0.81 -0.57
CA ARG A 121 -1.75 -1.86 -0.91
C ARG A 121 -1.11 -2.94 -1.79
N ALA A 122 -0.34 -2.54 -2.80
CA ALA A 122 0.33 -3.46 -3.73
C ALA A 122 1.35 -4.34 -3.00
N SER A 123 2.23 -3.75 -2.18
CA SER A 123 3.23 -4.50 -1.41
C SER A 123 2.60 -5.44 -0.40
N LEU A 124 1.61 -4.97 0.38
CA LEU A 124 0.93 -5.82 1.37
C LEU A 124 0.15 -6.95 0.69
N SER A 125 -0.57 -6.66 -0.40
CA SER A 125 -1.31 -7.67 -1.15
C SER A 125 -0.37 -8.71 -1.76
N SER A 126 0.76 -8.28 -2.34
CA SER A 126 1.76 -9.19 -2.90
C SER A 126 2.33 -10.10 -1.82
N HIS A 127 2.69 -9.55 -0.67
CA HIS A 127 3.20 -10.32 0.46
C HIS A 127 2.20 -11.33 0.99
N LEU A 128 0.94 -10.96 1.21
CA LEU A 128 -0.07 -11.90 1.68
C LEU A 128 -0.34 -12.99 0.63
N SER A 129 -0.27 -12.66 -0.66
CA SER A 129 -0.36 -13.66 -1.74
C SER A 129 0.75 -14.69 -1.65
N THR A 130 2.00 -14.31 -1.33
CA THR A 130 3.10 -15.30 -1.19
C THR A 130 2.91 -16.21 0.03
N LEU A 131 2.19 -15.77 1.06
CA LEU A 131 1.83 -16.61 2.21
C LEU A 131 0.73 -17.63 1.85
N THR A 132 -0.18 -17.28 0.95
CA THR A 132 -1.35 -18.11 0.58
C THR A 132 -1.12 -18.97 -0.67
N ASP A 133 -0.28 -18.51 -1.59
CA ASP A 133 -0.02 -19.10 -2.91
C ASP A 133 1.26 -19.97 -2.87
N SER A 134 1.33 -20.90 -1.91
CA SER A 134 2.28 -22.01 -2.00
C SER A 134 1.97 -22.89 -3.23
N SER A 135 2.90 -23.74 -3.64
CA SER A 135 2.75 -24.68 -4.78
C SER A 135 1.43 -25.47 -4.79
N HIS A 136 0.76 -25.57 -3.63
CA HIS A 136 -0.65 -25.89 -3.51
C HIS A 136 -1.37 -24.83 -2.64
N PHE A 137 -2.55 -24.40 -3.07
CA PHE A 137 -3.43 -23.53 -2.28
C PHE A 137 -3.70 -24.17 -0.91
N SER A 138 -3.50 -23.42 0.17
CA SER A 138 -3.86 -23.85 1.52
C SER A 138 -5.09 -23.09 2.01
N PHE A 139 -6.24 -23.76 1.96
CA PHE A 139 -7.52 -23.20 2.43
C PHE A 139 -7.40 -22.63 3.85
N ARG A 140 -6.70 -23.34 4.75
CA ARG A 140 -6.54 -22.93 6.14
C ARG A 140 -5.68 -21.69 6.30
N ARG A 141 -4.61 -21.53 5.50
CA ARG A 141 -3.81 -20.29 5.49
C ARG A 141 -4.61 -19.10 4.94
N CYS A 142 -5.36 -19.32 3.86
CA CYS A 142 -6.23 -18.28 3.29
C CYS A 142 -7.31 -17.85 4.28
N LEU A 143 -7.92 -18.81 4.99
CA LEU A 143 -8.91 -18.52 6.03
C LEU A 143 -8.28 -17.71 7.17
N LEU A 144 -7.07 -18.05 7.62
CA LEU A 144 -6.37 -17.28 8.65
C LEU A 144 -6.06 -15.84 8.22
N VAL A 145 -5.65 -15.63 6.97
CA VAL A 145 -5.43 -14.28 6.42
C VAL A 145 -6.74 -13.50 6.34
N TYR A 146 -7.83 -14.15 5.92
CA TYR A 146 -9.16 -13.55 5.87
C TYR A 146 -9.67 -13.15 7.26
N GLU A 147 -9.63 -14.06 8.23
CA GLU A 147 -10.05 -13.83 9.62
C GLU A 147 -9.22 -12.72 10.28
N TRP A 148 -7.91 -12.71 10.06
CA TRP A 148 -7.04 -11.64 10.53
C TRP A 148 -7.41 -10.29 9.91
N GLY A 149 -7.58 -10.24 8.58
CA GLY A 149 -7.95 -9.01 7.88
C GLY A 149 -9.27 -8.44 8.41
N LEU A 150 -10.28 -9.30 8.58
CA LEU A 150 -11.58 -8.93 9.14
C LEU A 150 -11.43 -8.38 10.57
N LYS A 151 -10.70 -9.08 11.45
CA LYS A 151 -10.45 -8.65 12.82
C LYS A 151 -9.81 -7.25 12.87
N VAL A 152 -8.77 -7.02 12.07
CA VAL A 152 -8.08 -5.71 12.06
C VAL A 152 -9.00 -4.62 11.51
N TYR A 153 -9.75 -4.92 10.44
CA TYR A 153 -10.75 -4.00 9.89
C TYR A 153 -11.83 -3.63 10.92
N GLU A 154 -12.34 -4.61 11.67
CA GLU A 154 -13.38 -4.41 12.68
C GLU A 154 -12.85 -3.62 13.90
N SER A 155 -11.65 -3.93 14.38
CA SER A 155 -11.03 -3.27 15.55
C SER A 155 -10.78 -1.78 15.32
N ASP A 156 -10.36 -1.40 14.12
CA ASP A 156 -10.19 0.00 13.72
C ASP A 156 -11.53 0.69 13.41
N SER A 157 -12.58 -0.08 13.11
CA SER A 157 -13.94 0.45 12.95
C SER A 157 -14.66 0.67 14.28
N GLU A 158 -14.41 -0.17 15.30
CA GLU A 158 -15.00 -0.07 16.64
C GLU A 158 -14.41 1.09 17.46
N THR A 159 -13.13 1.42 17.26
CA THR A 159 -12.55 2.65 17.83
C THR A 159 -13.19 3.94 17.26
N CYS A 160 -13.99 3.81 16.19
CA CYS A 160 -14.80 4.87 15.59
C CYS A 160 -16.24 4.97 16.16
N LEU A 161 -16.61 4.18 17.17
CA LEU A 161 -17.91 4.25 17.86
C LEU A 161 -18.01 5.36 18.93
N ARG A 162 -17.25 6.46 18.79
CA ARG A 162 -17.53 7.72 19.49
C ARG A 162 -18.54 8.54 18.65
N PRO A 163 -19.43 9.36 19.24
CA PRO A 163 -20.64 9.84 18.57
C PRO A 163 -20.37 10.47 17.21
N ARG A 164 -21.01 9.86 16.21
CA ARG A 164 -21.10 10.20 14.80
C ARG A 164 -21.53 11.65 14.60
N GLN A 165 -20.57 12.57 14.63
CA GLN A 165 -20.66 13.90 14.05
C GLN A 165 -19.32 14.25 13.40
N THR A 166 -19.01 13.62 12.27
CA THR A 166 -18.32 14.20 11.09
C THR A 166 -18.17 13.11 10.01
N SER A 167 -17.98 13.56 8.78
CA SER A 167 -18.20 12.88 7.49
C SER A 167 -17.70 11.44 7.33
N GLN A 168 -18.34 10.70 6.42
CA GLN A 168 -17.97 9.39 5.88
C GLN A 168 -16.61 9.34 5.13
N HIS A 169 -15.63 10.19 5.47
CA HIS A 169 -14.43 10.40 4.66
C HIS A 169 -13.14 10.41 5.49
N SER A 170 -12.73 9.26 6.05
CA SER A 170 -11.34 8.79 6.00
C SER A 170 -11.18 7.51 6.81
N LEU A 171 -11.39 6.34 6.18
CA LEU A 171 -10.80 5.11 6.70
C LEU A 171 -9.27 5.27 6.73
N SER A 172 -8.61 4.77 7.77
CA SER A 172 -7.14 4.80 7.86
C SER A 172 -6.52 4.12 6.64
N LEU A 173 -5.30 4.49 6.29
CA LEU A 173 -4.64 3.93 5.12
C LEU A 173 -4.46 2.40 5.27
N GLY A 174 -4.14 1.95 6.47
CA GLY A 174 -4.07 0.53 6.81
C GLY A 174 -5.39 -0.19 6.51
N VAL A 175 -6.51 0.36 6.99
CA VAL A 175 -7.85 -0.20 6.78
C VAL A 175 -8.25 -0.23 5.31
N GLN A 176 -7.92 0.81 4.53
CA GLN A 176 -8.18 0.83 3.08
C GLN A 176 -7.38 -0.22 2.32
N CYS A 177 -6.15 -0.50 2.76
CA CYS A 177 -5.36 -1.59 2.18
C CYS A 177 -5.97 -2.95 2.51
N LEU A 178 -6.40 -3.15 3.77
CA LEU A 178 -6.98 -4.40 4.26
C LEU A 178 -8.30 -4.76 3.59
N LEU A 179 -9.22 -3.80 3.41
CA LEU A 179 -10.52 -4.07 2.80
C LEU A 179 -10.39 -4.76 1.42
N TRP A 180 -9.43 -4.34 0.61
CA TRP A 180 -9.17 -4.97 -0.68
C TRP A 180 -8.66 -6.40 -0.57
N ILE A 181 -7.76 -6.62 0.38
CA ILE A 181 -7.14 -7.91 0.64
C ILE A 181 -8.22 -8.88 1.12
N ILE A 182 -9.11 -8.43 2.01
CA ILE A 182 -10.25 -9.22 2.50
C ILE A 182 -11.11 -9.67 1.32
N LEU A 183 -11.57 -8.74 0.48
CA LEU A 183 -12.39 -9.06 -0.70
C LEU A 183 -11.71 -10.04 -1.65
N LYS A 184 -10.41 -9.86 -1.92
CA LYS A 184 -9.65 -10.76 -2.80
C LYS A 184 -9.45 -12.15 -2.18
N THR A 185 -9.26 -12.22 -0.87
CA THR A 185 -9.10 -13.50 -0.17
C THR A 185 -10.45 -14.23 -0.07
N GLU A 186 -11.53 -13.50 0.13
CA GLU A 186 -12.89 -14.02 0.13
C GLU A 186 -13.25 -14.66 -1.22
N GLU A 187 -12.98 -13.95 -2.33
CA GLU A 187 -13.16 -14.50 -3.68
C GLU A 187 -12.43 -15.84 -3.86
N LYS A 188 -11.16 -15.93 -3.40
CA LYS A 188 -10.36 -17.16 -3.46
C LYS A 188 -10.98 -18.27 -2.61
N LEU A 189 -11.45 -17.98 -1.39
CA LEU A 189 -12.07 -18.97 -0.51
C LEU A 189 -13.39 -19.49 -1.09
N LEU A 190 -14.24 -18.60 -1.61
CA LEU A 190 -15.52 -18.95 -2.23
C LEU A 190 -15.35 -19.77 -3.51
N ALA A 191 -14.29 -19.55 -4.28
CA ALA A 191 -14.01 -20.32 -5.49
C ALA A 191 -13.70 -21.79 -5.19
N VAL A 192 -13.12 -22.09 -4.02
CA VAL A 192 -12.74 -23.46 -3.60
C VAL A 192 -13.88 -24.18 -2.86
N ALA A 193 -14.83 -23.44 -2.31
CA ALA A 193 -15.99 -23.99 -1.59
C ALA A 193 -17.16 -24.42 -2.50
N ARG A 194 -17.03 -24.25 -3.82
CA ARG A 194 -18.00 -24.66 -4.85
C ARG A 194 -17.65 -26.01 -5.45
#